data_AF-A0AAV4K2C0-F1
#
_entry.id   AF-A0AAV4K2C0-F1
#
_cell.length_a   1.000
_cell.length_b   1.000
_cell.length_c   1.000
_cell.angle_alpha   90.00
_cell.angle_beta   90.00
_cell.angle_gamma   90.00
#
_symmetry.space_group_name_H-M   'P 1'
#
loop_
_entity.id
_entity.type
_entity.pdbx_description
1 polymer ?
#
loop_
_entity_poly.entity_id
_entity_poly.type
_entity_poly.pdbx_seq_one_letter_code
_entity_poly.pdbx_strand_id
1 'polypeptide(L)'
;MQQQLLTALLALGTSTRTDGTVTAADLSPWLAKHAPALKAKAQQLRDGATWGEVTSLIDTTVKAAQELKPLLTGKPRARIVLTIVQTLVREYAPPSAAWLTMLLDSAFAEQLVEMGFRRLFPAG
;
A
#
# COMPACT_ATOMS: atom_id res chain seq x y z
N MET A 1 -5.58 1.01 12.04
CA MET A 1 -5.49 1.60 10.68
C MET A 1 -4.46 2.70 10.56
N GLN A 2 -4.76 3.97 10.89
CA GLN A 2 -3.81 5.09 10.69
C GLN A 2 -2.48 4.87 11.43
N GLN A 3 -2.53 4.42 12.69
CA GLN A 3 -1.33 4.09 13.45
C GLN A 3 -0.56 2.89 12.87
N GLN A 4 -1.26 1.85 12.38
CA GLN A 4 -0.60 0.67 11.80
C GLN A 4 0.05 0.96 10.46
N LEU A 5 -0.62 1.72 9.59
CA LEU A 5 -0.02 2.23 8.36
C LEU A 5 1.16 3.15 8.64
N LEU A 6 1.02 4.05 9.62
CA LEU A 6 2.13 4.90 10.06
C LEU A 6 3.32 4.06 10.52
N THR A 7 3.13 3.08 11.39
CA THR A 7 4.20 2.19 11.86
C THR A 7 4.84 1.42 10.72
N ALA A 8 4.05 0.87 9.79
CA ALA A 8 4.55 0.11 8.65
C ALA A 8 5.37 0.99 7.68
N LEU A 9 4.92 2.22 7.42
CA LEU A 9 5.63 3.20 6.59
C LEU A 9 6.90 3.73 7.27
N LEU A 10 6.87 3.95 8.58
CA LEU A 10 8.05 4.32 9.35
C LEU A 10 9.09 3.17 9.32
N ALA A 11 8.67 1.92 9.51
CA ALA A 11 9.55 0.75 9.43
C ALA A 11 10.17 0.56 8.03
N LEU A 12 9.45 0.92 6.97
CA LEU A 12 10.01 1.00 5.61
C LEU A 12 11.07 2.09 5.48
N GLY A 13 10.84 3.26 6.09
CA GLY A 13 11.72 4.43 6.03
C GLY A 13 12.99 4.32 6.88
N THR A 14 12.98 3.56 7.98
CA THR A 14 14.15 3.38 8.86
C THR A 14 15.29 2.61 8.20
N SER A 15 15.00 1.83 7.16
CA SER A 15 15.96 0.89 6.57
C SER A 15 16.81 1.49 5.43
N THR A 16 16.66 2.77 5.07
CA THR A 16 17.24 3.29 3.81
C THR A 16 17.83 4.71 3.84
N ARG A 17 17.64 5.54 4.88
CA ARG A 17 18.17 6.91 4.83
C ARG A 17 19.46 7.07 5.61
N THR A 18 20.54 7.38 4.90
CA THR A 18 21.82 7.83 5.46
C THR A 18 21.77 9.29 5.93
N ASP A 19 20.78 10.08 5.49
CA ASP A 19 20.66 11.53 5.71
C ASP A 19 19.28 12.01 6.25
N GLY A 20 18.56 11.18 7.01
CA GLY A 20 17.42 11.66 7.79
C GLY A 20 16.31 10.63 8.03
N THR A 21 15.87 10.48 9.26
CA THR A 21 14.77 9.56 9.59
C THR A 21 13.47 10.08 8.96
N VAL A 22 12.74 9.25 8.21
CA VAL A 22 11.33 9.57 7.88
C VAL A 22 10.58 9.64 9.20
N THR A 23 9.96 10.78 9.50
CA THR A 23 9.27 10.99 10.76
C THR A 23 7.77 10.84 10.60
N ALA A 24 7.07 10.69 11.73
CA ALA A 24 5.62 10.67 11.71
C ALA A 24 5.01 11.98 11.19
N ALA A 25 5.70 13.11 11.35
CA ALA A 25 5.26 14.40 10.85
C ALA A 25 5.26 14.45 9.31
N ASP A 26 6.24 13.81 8.66
CA ASP A 26 6.33 13.73 7.19
C ASP A 26 5.20 12.90 6.58
N LEU A 27 4.78 11.83 7.28
CA LEU A 27 3.75 10.90 6.81
C LEU A 27 2.33 11.28 7.22
N SER A 28 2.17 12.13 8.24
CA SER A 28 0.86 12.60 8.72
C SER A 28 -0.02 13.25 7.64
N PRO A 29 0.46 14.21 6.82
CA PRO A 29 -0.37 14.81 5.78
C PRO A 29 -0.77 13.79 4.69
N TRP A 30 0.13 12.86 4.36
CA TRP A 30 -0.18 11.77 3.42
C TRP A 30 -1.26 10.84 3.99
N LEU A 31 -1.14 10.45 5.27
CA LEU A 31 -2.13 9.62 5.95
C LEU A 31 -3.47 10.31 6.06
N ALA A 32 -3.51 11.61 6.38
CA ALA A 32 -4.75 12.36 6.43
C ALA A 32 -5.47 12.38 5.07
N LYS A 33 -4.71 12.50 3.98
CA LYS A 33 -5.23 12.56 2.61
C LYS A 33 -5.69 11.19 2.09
N HIS A 34 -4.88 10.14 2.26
CA HIS A 34 -5.09 8.86 1.57
C HIS A 34 -5.66 7.75 2.46
N ALA A 35 -5.42 7.78 3.78
CA ALA A 35 -5.89 6.70 4.65
C ALA A 35 -7.41 6.50 4.64
N PRO A 36 -8.27 7.55 4.60
CA PRO A 36 -9.72 7.36 4.52
C PRO A 36 -10.16 6.61 3.25
N ALA A 37 -9.60 6.96 2.09
CA ALA A 37 -9.92 6.30 0.82
C ALA A 37 -9.42 4.84 0.79
N LEU A 38 -8.19 4.61 1.26
CA LEU A 38 -7.61 3.27 1.37
C LEU A 38 -8.41 2.38 2.33
N LYS A 39 -8.86 2.94 3.46
CA LYS A 39 -9.74 2.24 4.40
C LYS A 39 -11.07 1.86 3.75
N ALA A 40 -11.70 2.80 3.04
CA ALA A 40 -12.97 2.53 2.37
C ALA A 40 -12.83 1.39 1.34
N LYS A 41 -11.75 1.38 0.55
CA LYS A 41 -11.44 0.29 -0.39
C LYS A 41 -11.16 -1.04 0.30
N ALA A 42 -10.41 -1.03 1.40
CA ALA A 42 -10.16 -2.24 2.16
C ALA A 42 -11.43 -2.79 2.84
N GLN A 43 -12.34 -1.91 3.25
CA GLN A 43 -13.65 -2.30 3.78
C GLN A 43 -14.56 -2.89 2.71
N GLN A 44 -14.50 -2.43 1.46
CA GLN A 44 -15.24 -3.03 0.33
C GLN A 44 -14.88 -4.51 0.11
N LEU A 45 -13.65 -4.92 0.47
CA LEU A 45 -13.27 -6.34 0.45
C LEU A 45 -14.06 -7.21 1.44
N ARG A 46 -14.71 -6.61 2.45
CA ARG A 46 -15.55 -7.35 3.43
C ARG A 46 -16.86 -7.81 2.82
N ASP A 47 -17.45 -7.00 1.96
CA ASP A 47 -18.71 -7.31 1.29
C ASP A 47 -18.51 -8.30 0.12
N GLY A 48 -17.27 -8.43 -0.35
CA GLY A 48 -16.86 -9.44 -1.32
C GLY A 48 -15.49 -9.15 -1.92
N ALA A 49 -14.49 -9.96 -1.60
CA ALA A 49 -13.15 -9.86 -2.16
C ALA A 49 -13.13 -10.39 -3.61
N THR A 50 -13.58 -9.58 -4.56
CA THR A 50 -13.48 -9.88 -6.00
C THR A 50 -12.17 -9.35 -6.58
N TRP A 51 -11.74 -9.90 -7.71
CA TRP A 51 -10.58 -9.38 -8.45
C TRP A 51 -10.71 -7.89 -8.83
N GLY A 52 -11.94 -7.40 -9.06
CA GLY A 52 -12.21 -6.00 -9.33
C GLY A 52 -11.87 -5.10 -8.12
N GLU A 53 -12.34 -5.48 -6.94
CA GLU A 53 -12.06 -4.75 -5.69
C GLU A 53 -10.58 -4.78 -5.31
N VAL A 54 -9.94 -5.92 -5.50
CA VAL A 54 -8.49 -6.10 -5.25
C VAL A 54 -7.67 -5.20 -6.18
N THR A 55 -8.01 -5.20 -7.46
CA THR A 55 -7.36 -4.32 -8.45
C THR A 55 -7.62 -2.85 -8.13
N SER A 56 -8.83 -2.50 -7.71
CA SER A 56 -9.18 -1.12 -7.32
C SER A 56 -8.39 -0.66 -6.09
N LEU A 57 -8.21 -1.54 -5.10
CA LEU A 57 -7.38 -1.27 -3.92
C LEU A 57 -5.91 -1.08 -4.30
N ILE A 58 -5.36 -1.97 -5.13
CA ILE A 58 -3.98 -1.86 -5.63
C ILE A 58 -3.79 -0.55 -6.39
N ASP A 59 -4.66 -0.22 -7.34
CA ASP A 59 -4.59 1.03 -8.11
C ASP A 59 -4.61 2.28 -7.23
N THR A 60 -5.55 2.32 -6.27
CA THR A 60 -5.67 3.43 -5.32
C THR A 60 -4.40 3.56 -4.49
N THR A 61 -3.84 2.43 -4.06
CA THR A 61 -2.58 2.39 -3.30
C THR A 61 -1.38 2.78 -4.14
N VAL A 62 -1.33 2.39 -5.41
CA VAL A 62 -0.28 2.77 -6.38
C VAL A 62 -0.25 4.29 -6.58
N LYS A 63 -1.43 4.92 -6.77
CA LYS A 63 -1.55 6.38 -6.85
C LYS A 63 -1.08 7.05 -5.56
N ALA A 64 -1.52 6.55 -4.41
CA ALA A 64 -1.11 7.09 -3.13
C ALA A 64 0.40 6.93 -2.88
N ALA A 65 0.99 5.79 -3.23
CA ALA A 65 2.41 5.49 -3.05
C ALA A 65 3.32 6.32 -3.96
N GLN A 66 2.82 6.84 -5.08
CA GLN A 66 3.60 7.76 -5.92
C GLN A 66 3.99 9.04 -5.15
N GLU A 67 3.09 9.55 -4.30
CA GLU A 67 3.36 10.71 -3.43
C GLU A 67 4.37 10.39 -2.32
N LEU A 68 4.55 9.10 -1.97
CA LEU A 68 5.56 8.65 -1.00
C LEU A 68 6.95 8.42 -1.61
N LYS A 69 7.07 8.39 -2.94
CA LYS A 69 8.35 8.17 -3.65
C LYS A 69 9.49 9.11 -3.18
N PRO A 70 9.30 10.44 -3.01
CA PRO A 70 10.37 11.32 -2.51
C PRO A 70 10.69 11.12 -1.03
N LEU A 71 9.77 10.55 -0.24
CA LEU A 71 9.97 10.28 1.19
C LEU A 71 10.67 8.94 1.42
N LEU A 72 10.39 7.95 0.58
CA LEU A 72 10.90 6.57 0.66
C LEU A 72 11.91 6.27 -0.47
N THR A 73 12.76 7.25 -0.79
CA THR A 73 13.79 7.14 -1.82
C THR A 73 14.70 5.93 -1.54
N GLY A 74 14.96 5.12 -2.58
CA GLY A 74 15.77 3.90 -2.46
C GLY A 74 14.99 2.61 -2.15
N LYS A 75 13.67 2.69 -1.89
CA LYS A 75 12.81 1.51 -1.79
C LYS A 75 12.12 1.17 -3.12
N PRO A 76 11.97 -0.12 -3.47
CA PRO A 76 11.16 -0.51 -4.61
C PRO A 76 9.72 -0.03 -4.42
N ARG A 77 9.18 0.68 -5.43
CA ARG A 77 7.80 1.20 -5.40
C ARG A 77 6.76 0.11 -5.13
N ALA A 78 6.99 -1.08 -5.69
CA ALA A 78 6.14 -2.24 -5.46
C ALA A 78 6.10 -2.64 -3.98
N ARG A 79 7.24 -2.57 -3.28
CA ARG A 79 7.34 -2.92 -1.85
C ARG A 79 6.57 -1.95 -0.96
N ILE A 80 6.57 -0.67 -1.29
CA ILE A 80 5.80 0.37 -0.57
C ILE A 80 4.32 0.06 -0.66
N VAL A 81 3.82 -0.15 -1.89
CA VAL A 81 2.42 -0.48 -2.15
C VAL A 81 2.02 -1.78 -1.46
N LEU A 82 2.82 -2.84 -1.61
CA LEU A 82 2.51 -4.13 -0.98
C LEU A 82 2.43 -4.03 0.54
N THR A 83 3.32 -3.28 1.17
CA THR A 83 3.28 -3.10 2.63
C THR A 83 1.98 -2.43 3.07
N ILE A 84 1.52 -1.42 2.32
CA ILE A 84 0.24 -0.73 2.58
C ILE A 84 -0.93 -1.70 2.37
N VAL A 85 -0.97 -2.41 1.23
CA VAL A 85 -2.06 -3.34 0.89
C VAL A 85 -2.11 -4.50 1.89
N GLN A 86 -0.98 -5.09 2.27
CA GLN A 86 -0.90 -6.16 3.27
C GLN A 86 -1.41 -5.69 4.63
N THR A 87 -1.05 -4.47 5.05
CA THR A 87 -1.56 -3.88 6.31
C THR A 87 -3.08 -3.74 6.27
N LEU A 88 -3.61 -3.24 5.16
CA LEU A 88 -5.05 -3.06 4.96
C LEU A 88 -5.79 -4.40 4.92
N VAL A 89 -5.29 -5.38 4.17
CA VAL A 89 -5.89 -6.71 4.06
C VAL A 89 -5.83 -7.43 5.41
N ARG A 90 -4.71 -7.38 6.14
CA ARG A 90 -4.63 -7.98 7.48
C ARG A 90 -5.65 -7.40 8.46
N GLU A 91 -5.95 -6.10 8.35
CA GLU A 91 -6.86 -5.43 9.28
C GLU A 91 -8.34 -5.54 8.86
N TYR A 92 -8.62 -5.58 7.55
CA TYR A 92 -9.99 -5.47 7.02
C TYR A 92 -10.48 -6.66 6.24
N ALA A 93 -9.62 -7.55 5.75
CA ALA A 93 -10.07 -8.65 4.91
C ALA A 93 -10.91 -9.67 5.72
N PRO A 94 -12.04 -10.13 5.16
CA PRO A 94 -12.85 -11.15 5.79
C PRO A 94 -12.16 -12.53 5.70
N PRO A 95 -12.56 -13.51 6.53
CA PRO A 95 -12.03 -14.88 6.46
C PRO A 95 -12.17 -15.53 5.07
N SER A 96 -13.23 -15.17 4.33
CA SER A 96 -13.47 -15.60 2.95
C SER A 96 -12.40 -15.11 1.96
N ALA A 97 -11.63 -14.09 2.34
CA ALA A 97 -10.55 -13.51 1.56
C ALA A 97 -9.15 -13.98 2.02
N ALA A 98 -9.05 -15.10 2.75
CA ALA A 98 -7.76 -15.66 3.17
C ALA A 98 -6.80 -15.89 1.99
N TRP A 99 -7.32 -16.21 0.81
CA TRP A 99 -6.56 -16.33 -0.43
C TRP A 99 -5.82 -15.05 -0.81
N LEU A 100 -6.32 -13.85 -0.44
CA LEU A 100 -5.62 -12.59 -0.67
C LEU A 100 -4.35 -12.48 0.14
N THR A 101 -4.37 -13.01 1.37
CA THR A 101 -3.18 -12.98 2.22
C THR A 101 -2.09 -13.86 1.61
N MET A 102 -2.45 -15.05 1.12
CA MET A 102 -1.52 -15.92 0.38
C MET A 102 -1.03 -15.26 -0.92
N LEU A 103 -1.92 -14.63 -1.69
CA LEU A 103 -1.57 -13.95 -2.92
C LEU A 103 -0.55 -12.83 -2.65
N LEU A 104 -0.81 -11.99 -1.65
CA LEU A 104 0.02 -10.83 -1.31
C LEU A 104 1.39 -11.20 -0.72
N ASP A 105 1.55 -12.43 -0.22
CA ASP A 105 2.85 -12.94 0.23
C ASP A 105 3.69 -13.51 -0.92
N SER A 106 3.06 -13.80 -2.06
CA SER A 106 3.71 -14.37 -3.24
C SER A 106 4.41 -13.31 -4.11
N ALA A 107 5.42 -13.73 -4.88
CA ALA A 107 6.10 -12.89 -5.87
C ALA A 107 5.15 -12.36 -6.97
N PHE A 108 3.99 -13.00 -7.16
CA PHE A 108 2.97 -12.53 -8.09
C PHE A 108 2.37 -11.18 -7.68
N ALA A 109 2.32 -10.88 -6.38
CA ALA A 109 1.80 -9.60 -5.89
C ALA A 109 2.66 -8.42 -6.35
N GLU A 110 3.98 -8.58 -6.40
CA GLU A 110 4.89 -7.56 -6.93
C GLU A 110 4.61 -7.31 -8.41
N GLN A 111 4.34 -8.36 -9.20
CA GLN A 111 3.97 -8.22 -10.61
C GLN A 111 2.64 -7.50 -10.80
N LEU A 112 1.62 -7.80 -10.00
CA LEU A 112 0.32 -7.11 -10.06
C LEU A 112 0.49 -5.61 -9.78
N VAL A 113 1.30 -5.27 -8.79
CA VAL A 113 1.58 -3.87 -8.45
C VAL A 113 2.37 -3.17 -9.55
N GLU A 114 3.41 -3.82 -10.11
CA GLU A 114 4.16 -3.28 -11.24
C GLU A 114 3.29 -3.11 -12.49
N MET A 115 2.35 -4.03 -12.73
CA MET A 115 1.36 -3.89 -13.80
C MET A 115 0.42 -2.70 -13.55
N GLY A 116 0.00 -2.49 -12.30
CA GLY A 116 -0.75 -1.29 -11.89
C GLY A 116 0.04 -0.01 -12.13
N PHE A 117 1.33 0.03 -11.76
CA PHE A 117 2.22 1.16 -12.05
C PHE A 117 2.35 1.41 -13.55
N ARG A 118 2.61 0.38 -14.37
CA ARG A 118 2.73 0.53 -15.84
C ARG A 118 1.43 1.02 -16.47
N ARG A 119 0.27 0.56 -15.98
CA ARG A 119 -1.04 0.97 -16.48
C ARG A 119 -1.37 2.42 -16.11
N LEU A 120 -1.10 2.81 -14.87
CA LEU A 120 -1.45 4.13 -14.34
C LEU A 120 -0.41 5.21 -14.68
N PHE A 121 0.84 4.81 -14.89
CA PHE A 121 1.98 5.68 -15.19
C PHE A 121 2.81 5.10 -16.35
N PRO A 122 2.28 5.09 -17.58
CA PRO A 122 2.97 4.51 -18.74
C PRO A 122 4.23 5.28 -19.17
N ALA A 123 4.42 6.51 -18.68
CA ALA A 123 5.55 7.39 -19.02
C ALA A 123 6.66 7.44 -17.95
N GLY A 124 6.65 6.52 -16.97
CA GLY A 124 7.52 6.55 -15.78
C GLY A 124 8.58 5.47 -15.70
#